data_AF-A0A822XCA5-F1
#
_entry.id   AF-A0A822XCA5-F1
#
_cell.length_a   1.000
_cell.length_b   1.000
_cell.length_c   1.000
_cell.angle_alpha   90.00
_cell.angle_beta   90.00
_cell.angle_gamma   90.00
#
_symmetry.space_group_name_H-M   'P 1'
#
loop_
_entity.id
_entity.type
_entity.pdbx_description
1 polymer ?
#
loop_
_entity_poly.entity_id
_entity_poly.type
_entity_poly.pdbx_seq_one_letter_code
_entity_poly.pdbx_strand_id
1 'polypeptide(L)'
;MSMMGCQDTLDKIFGSMQIGPESFRLFTKRGWIWNSRRGPRKRRPSERRRQLRQLRRLQEHDQMLTPEEVVFLLFAAIAIAGAIGCVYARRVAHSLLSLMMTFLAVAGVFILAEAEMLAAVQILVYLGSVMLVVQFGVMLTRRQIQEGDIE
;
A
#
# COMPACT_ATOMS: atom_id res chain seq x y z
N MET A 1 25.54 28.31 37.13
CA MET A 1 24.16 28.46 36.62
C MET A 1 24.28 28.86 35.17
N SER A 2 23.99 28.10 34.12
CA SER A 2 23.22 26.87 33.92
C SER A 2 23.72 26.21 32.63
N MET A 3 24.53 25.15 32.70
CA MET A 3 24.91 24.32 31.53
C MET A 3 25.34 22.92 32.00
N MET A 4 24.58 22.30 32.91
CA MET A 4 25.00 21.01 33.52
C MET A 4 23.83 20.12 33.99
N GLY A 5 22.64 20.24 33.37
CA GLY A 5 21.45 19.47 33.80
C GLY A 5 20.54 18.93 32.69
N CYS A 6 20.81 19.23 31.41
CA CYS A 6 19.96 18.75 30.30
C CYS A 6 20.43 17.40 29.73
N GLN A 7 21.73 17.09 29.82
CA GLN A 7 22.29 15.84 29.27
C GLN A 7 21.92 14.62 30.14
N ASP A 8 22.00 14.74 31.48
CA ASP A 8 21.68 13.65 32.43
C ASP A 8 20.20 13.21 32.45
N THR A 9 19.30 14.05 31.93
CA THR A 9 17.86 13.73 31.84
C THR A 9 17.54 12.94 30.56
N LEU A 10 18.28 13.17 29.47
CA LEU A 10 18.11 12.42 28.22
C LEU A 10 18.66 10.99 28.32
N ASP A 11 19.74 10.77 29.08
CA ASP A 11 20.28 9.42 29.33
C ASP A 11 19.37 8.55 30.22
N LYS A 12 18.60 9.15 31.15
CA LYS A 12 17.66 8.41 32.00
C LYS A 12 16.37 7.97 31.28
N ILE A 13 15.91 8.75 30.29
CA ILE A 13 14.73 8.39 29.48
C ILE A 13 15.09 7.33 28.43
N PHE A 14 16.29 7.40 27.83
CA PHE A 14 16.76 6.39 26.87
C PHE A 14 17.27 5.10 27.54
N GLY A 15 17.72 5.17 28.80
CA GLY A 15 18.24 4.03 29.56
C GLY A 15 17.22 3.05 30.14
N SER A 16 15.90 3.36 30.10
CA SER A 16 14.85 2.51 30.67
C SER A 16 13.98 1.78 29.64
N MET A 17 14.29 1.92 28.34
CA MET A 17 13.65 1.12 27.27
C MET A 17 14.69 0.27 26.53
N GLN A 18 15.40 -0.57 27.28
CA GLN A 18 16.08 -1.75 26.74
C GLN A 18 15.04 -2.70 26.13
N ILE A 19 14.71 -2.51 24.86
CA ILE A 19 14.15 -3.58 24.02
C ILE A 19 15.36 -4.31 23.43
N GLY A 20 15.92 -5.20 24.23
CA GLY A 20 17.06 -6.03 23.83
C GLY A 20 16.70 -7.01 22.71
N PRO A 21 17.66 -7.37 21.84
CA PRO A 21 17.46 -8.31 20.71
C PRO A 21 17.17 -9.76 21.13
N GLU A 22 17.04 -10.03 22.42
CA GLU A 22 16.87 -11.38 22.99
C GLU A 22 15.39 -11.88 22.98
N SER A 23 14.40 -11.00 22.76
CA SER A 23 12.98 -11.43 22.60
C SER A 23 12.74 -12.22 21.31
N PHE A 24 13.60 -12.06 20.29
CA PHE A 24 13.44 -12.74 19.01
C PHE A 24 13.84 -14.23 19.08
N ARG A 25 14.64 -14.66 20.07
CA ARG A 25 15.09 -16.07 20.22
C ARG A 25 14.11 -16.98 20.95
N LEU A 26 13.14 -16.44 21.71
CA LEU A 26 12.14 -17.24 22.43
C LEU A 26 10.89 -17.56 21.60
N PHE A 27 10.62 -16.80 20.53
CA PHE A 27 9.49 -17.05 19.62
C PHE A 27 9.76 -18.14 18.58
N THR A 28 11.03 -18.46 18.30
CA THR A 28 11.40 -19.51 17.34
C THR A 28 11.32 -20.94 17.92
N LYS A 29 11.44 -21.10 19.25
CA LYS A 29 11.63 -22.43 19.88
C LYS A 29 10.43 -23.06 20.59
N ARG A 30 9.25 -22.42 20.66
CA ARG A 30 8.08 -22.95 21.41
C ARG A 30 6.74 -22.82 20.68
N GLY A 31 6.63 -23.49 19.53
CA GLY A 31 5.35 -23.69 18.84
C GLY A 31 5.39 -24.65 17.67
N TRP A 32 6.52 -25.35 17.49
CA TRP A 32 6.79 -26.24 16.36
C TRP A 32 6.44 -27.71 16.63
N ILE A 33 5.55 -27.96 17.60
CA ILE A 33 4.84 -29.25 17.72
C ILE A 33 3.51 -29.07 17.01
N TRP A 34 3.61 -29.05 15.68
CA TRP A 34 2.48 -29.14 14.78
C TRP A 34 1.88 -30.54 14.97
N ASN A 35 0.69 -30.60 15.55
CA ASN A 35 -0.08 -31.83 15.68
C ASN A 35 -0.59 -32.26 14.30
N SER A 36 0.28 -32.93 13.53
CA SER A 36 0.05 -33.35 12.14
C SER A 36 -0.93 -34.51 11.96
N ARG A 37 -1.81 -34.80 12.92
CA ARG A 37 -2.75 -35.91 12.82
C ARG A 37 -4.18 -35.41 12.91
N ARG A 38 -4.71 -35.06 11.74
CA ARG A 38 -6.04 -35.46 11.26
C ARG A 38 -6.21 -35.03 9.80
N GLY A 39 -5.73 -35.86 8.89
CA GLY A 39 -6.07 -35.74 7.47
C GLY A 39 -7.60 -35.86 7.31
N PRO A 40 -8.24 -35.02 6.49
CA PRO A 40 -9.68 -35.06 6.30
C PRO A 40 -10.06 -36.41 5.67
N ARG A 41 -10.97 -37.12 6.35
CA ARG A 41 -11.62 -38.33 5.83
C ARG A 41 -12.14 -38.02 4.43
N LYS A 42 -11.61 -38.71 3.42
CA LYS A 42 -11.87 -38.57 1.98
C LYS A 42 -13.38 -38.67 1.68
N ARG A 43 -14.12 -37.56 1.79
CA ARG A 43 -15.53 -37.48 1.36
C ARG A 43 -15.59 -37.47 -0.16
N ARG A 44 -16.50 -38.27 -0.72
CA ARG A 44 -16.65 -38.59 -2.14
C ARG A 44 -16.64 -37.32 -3.04
N PRO A 45 -15.85 -37.28 -4.13
CA PRO A 45 -15.67 -36.08 -4.95
C PRO A 45 -16.79 -35.79 -5.97
N SER A 46 -17.84 -36.63 -6.05
CA SER A 46 -18.90 -36.51 -7.07
C SER A 46 -20.06 -35.58 -6.68
N GLU A 47 -20.47 -35.51 -5.42
CA GLU A 47 -21.52 -34.58 -4.94
C GLU A 47 -21.00 -33.17 -4.70
N ARG A 48 -19.75 -33.04 -4.21
CA ARG A 48 -19.10 -31.75 -3.96
C ARG A 48 -19.04 -30.90 -5.24
N ARG A 49 -18.91 -31.52 -6.42
CA ARG A 49 -18.90 -30.81 -7.72
C ARG A 49 -20.27 -30.31 -8.18
N ARG A 50 -21.38 -30.86 -7.67
CA ARG A 50 -22.74 -30.36 -7.90
C ARG A 50 -23.07 -29.24 -6.91
N GLN A 51 -22.68 -29.42 -5.64
CA GLN A 51 -22.77 -28.38 -4.62
C GLN A 51 -21.90 -27.15 -4.93
N LEU A 52 -20.67 -27.31 -5.42
CA LEU A 52 -19.81 -26.18 -5.81
C LEU A 52 -20.37 -25.42 -7.02
N ARG A 53 -21.10 -26.09 -7.93
CA ARG A 53 -21.83 -25.44 -9.01
C ARG A 53 -23.06 -24.69 -8.48
N GLN A 54 -23.74 -25.21 -7.45
CA GLN A 54 -24.84 -24.52 -6.77
C GLN A 54 -24.37 -23.32 -5.93
N LEU A 55 -23.25 -23.44 -5.21
CA LEU A 55 -22.64 -22.32 -4.48
C LEU A 55 -22.20 -21.19 -5.43
N ARG A 56 -21.73 -21.54 -6.63
CA ARG A 56 -21.42 -20.56 -7.70
C ARG A 56 -22.67 -19.87 -8.26
N ARG A 57 -23.84 -20.51 -8.21
CA ARG A 57 -25.13 -19.89 -8.59
C ARG A 57 -25.73 -19.02 -7.48
N LEU A 58 -25.41 -19.28 -6.21
CA LEU A 58 -25.75 -18.37 -5.10
C LEU A 58 -24.81 -17.15 -5.04
N GLN A 59 -23.70 -17.18 -5.78
CA GLN A 59 -22.80 -16.06 -5.98
C GLN A 59 -23.35 -15.03 -6.98
N GLU A 60 -24.43 -15.36 -7.68
CA GLU A 60 -25.29 -14.41 -8.41
C GLU A 60 -26.38 -13.85 -7.49
N HIS A 61 -25.98 -13.36 -6.32
CA HIS A 61 -26.77 -12.31 -5.68
C HIS A 61 -26.20 -11.03 -6.23
N ASP A 62 -26.83 -10.54 -7.30
CA ASP A 62 -26.61 -9.21 -7.86
C ASP A 62 -26.36 -8.23 -6.72
N GLN A 63 -25.13 -7.69 -6.68
CA GLN A 63 -24.82 -6.59 -5.79
C GLN A 63 -25.84 -5.50 -6.10
N MET A 64 -26.70 -5.19 -5.12
CA MET A 64 -27.16 -3.83 -4.96
C MET A 64 -25.90 -3.02 -4.64
N LEU A 65 -25.15 -2.67 -5.68
CA LEU A 65 -23.92 -1.92 -5.59
C LEU A 65 -24.31 -0.62 -4.89
N THR A 66 -23.92 -0.53 -3.63
CA THR A 66 -24.21 0.67 -2.86
C THR A 66 -23.46 1.84 -3.50
N PRO A 67 -23.98 3.07 -3.45
CA PRO A 67 -23.33 4.19 -4.11
C PRO A 67 -21.88 4.36 -3.66
N GLU A 68 -21.57 4.05 -2.40
CA GLU A 68 -20.19 4.03 -1.88
C GLU A 68 -19.31 2.95 -2.53
N GLU A 69 -19.81 1.74 -2.75
CA GLU A 69 -19.08 0.66 -3.43
C GLU A 69 -18.82 1.00 -4.90
N VAL A 70 -19.79 1.62 -5.59
CA VAL A 70 -19.64 2.07 -6.98
C VAL A 70 -18.51 3.09 -7.09
N VAL A 71 -18.51 4.09 -6.21
CA VAL A 71 -17.51 5.16 -6.21
C VAL A 71 -16.13 4.61 -5.84
N PHE A 72 -16.06 3.69 -4.88
CA PHE A 72 -14.80 2.99 -4.55
C PHE A 72 -14.25 2.23 -5.76
N LEU A 73 -15.09 1.47 -6.45
CA LEU A 73 -14.69 0.70 -7.63
C LEU A 73 -14.20 1.63 -8.76
N LEU A 74 -14.86 2.78 -8.94
CA LEU A 74 -14.47 3.80 -9.90
C LEU A 74 -13.08 4.36 -9.59
N PHE A 75 -12.83 4.78 -8.34
CA PHE A 75 -11.51 5.27 -7.93
C PHE A 75 -10.42 4.19 -8.04
N ALA A 76 -10.73 2.94 -7.68
CA ALA A 76 -9.81 1.81 -7.84
C ALA A 76 -9.48 1.56 -9.32
N ALA A 77 -10.48 1.60 -10.21
CA ALA A 77 -10.27 1.46 -11.65
C ALA A 77 -9.41 2.61 -12.21
N ILE A 78 -9.65 3.85 -11.78
CA ILE A 78 -8.84 5.01 -12.18
C ILE A 78 -7.40 4.87 -11.69
N ALA A 79 -7.19 4.40 -10.45
CA ALA A 79 -5.85 4.17 -9.90
C ALA A 79 -5.09 3.11 -10.70
N ILE A 80 -5.73 2.01 -11.07
CA ILE A 80 -5.13 0.95 -11.89
C ILE A 80 -4.84 1.47 -13.31
N ALA A 81 -5.79 2.16 -13.93
CA ALA A 81 -5.61 2.75 -15.26
C ALA A 81 -4.46 3.77 -15.29
N GLY A 82 -4.35 4.61 -14.26
CA GLY A 82 -3.23 5.55 -14.13
C GLY A 82 -1.89 4.87 -13.87
N ALA A 83 -1.86 3.73 -13.16
CA ALA A 83 -0.63 2.98 -12.92
C ALA A 83 -0.14 2.32 -14.22
N ILE A 84 -1.06 1.75 -14.99
CA ILE A 84 -0.80 1.24 -16.33
C ILE A 84 -0.31 2.39 -17.24
N GLY A 85 -1.02 3.52 -17.26
CA GLY A 85 -0.62 4.70 -18.05
C GLY A 85 0.78 5.23 -17.69
N CYS A 86 1.16 5.17 -16.42
CA CYS A 86 2.49 5.58 -15.95
C CYS A 86 3.60 4.71 -16.58
N VAL A 87 3.39 3.40 -16.69
CA VAL A 87 4.36 2.45 -17.25
C VAL A 87 4.40 2.48 -18.77
N TYR A 88 3.24 2.64 -19.44
CA TYR A 88 3.15 2.62 -20.90
C TYR A 88 3.46 3.97 -21.59
N ALA A 89 3.58 5.05 -20.84
CA ALA A 89 3.79 6.38 -21.41
C ALA A 89 5.17 6.54 -22.05
N ARG A 90 5.21 6.80 -23.37
CA ARG A 90 6.46 7.07 -24.12
C ARG A 90 7.09 8.42 -23.81
N ARG A 91 6.28 9.39 -23.37
CA ARG A 91 6.74 10.72 -22.97
C ARG A 91 6.74 10.80 -21.46
N VAL A 92 7.88 11.19 -20.90
CA VAL A 92 8.08 11.34 -19.45
C VAL A 92 7.05 12.27 -18.82
N ALA A 93 6.70 13.38 -19.48
CA ALA A 93 5.65 14.27 -19.00
C ALA A 93 4.29 13.55 -18.83
N HIS A 94 3.94 12.64 -19.75
CA HIS A 94 2.69 11.90 -19.69
C HIS A 94 2.74 10.79 -18.62
N SER A 95 3.88 10.14 -18.45
CA SER A 95 4.11 9.16 -17.39
C SER A 95 3.89 9.78 -16.00
N LEU A 96 4.48 10.96 -15.79
CA LEU A 96 4.37 11.68 -14.54
C LEU A 96 2.95 12.22 -14.27
N LEU A 97 2.24 12.74 -15.28
CA LEU A 97 0.83 13.13 -15.14
C LEU A 97 -0.06 11.92 -14.77
N SER A 98 0.20 10.76 -15.36
CA SER A 98 -0.51 9.52 -15.04
C SER A 98 -0.26 9.08 -13.60
N LEU A 99 0.97 9.26 -13.10
CA LEU A 99 1.33 9.02 -11.71
C LEU A 99 0.66 10.01 -10.73
N MET A 100 0.54 11.28 -11.10
CA MET A 100 -0.19 12.27 -10.29
C MET A 100 -1.67 11.86 -10.14
N MET A 101 -2.29 11.38 -11.23
CA MET A 101 -3.67 10.89 -11.20
C MET A 101 -3.86 9.66 -10.30
N THR A 102 -2.89 8.74 -10.22
CA THR A 102 -3.00 7.59 -9.32
C THR A 102 -2.96 7.99 -7.85
N PHE A 103 -2.06 8.90 -7.47
CA PHE A 103 -2.01 9.42 -6.10
C PHE A 103 -3.28 10.16 -5.71
N LEU A 104 -3.90 10.87 -6.66
CA LEU A 104 -5.18 11.55 -6.46
C LEU A 104 -6.31 10.53 -6.27
N ALA A 105 -6.32 9.45 -7.06
CA ALA A 105 -7.30 8.37 -6.91
C ALA A 105 -7.17 7.67 -5.54
N VAL A 106 -5.95 7.44 -5.06
CA VAL A 106 -5.70 6.89 -3.71
C VAL A 106 -6.18 7.85 -2.62
N ALA A 107 -5.99 9.16 -2.78
CA ALA A 107 -6.55 10.14 -1.86
C ALA A 107 -8.08 10.09 -1.82
N GLY A 108 -8.73 9.91 -2.98
CA GLY A 108 -10.18 9.68 -3.06
C GLY A 108 -10.61 8.43 -2.29
N VAL A 109 -9.87 7.32 -2.41
CA VAL A 109 -10.14 6.09 -1.64
C VAL A 109 -10.05 6.33 -0.13
N PHE A 110 -9.09 7.13 0.35
CA PHE A 110 -9.00 7.45 1.77
C PHE A 110 -10.15 8.33 2.28
N ILE A 111 -10.70 9.22 1.44
CA ILE A 111 -11.91 9.97 1.78
C ILE A 111 -13.11 9.03 1.93
N LEU A 112 -13.26 8.06 1.01
CA LEU A 112 -14.32 7.05 1.09
C LEU A 112 -14.20 6.14 2.31
N ALA A 113 -12.98 5.91 2.79
CA ALA A 113 -12.70 5.12 3.99
C ALA A 113 -12.91 5.91 5.31
N GLU A 114 -13.49 7.12 5.25
CA GLU A 114 -13.66 8.04 6.38
C GLU A 114 -12.34 8.36 7.12
N ALA A 115 -11.21 8.20 6.44
CA ALA A 115 -9.87 8.38 6.99
C ALA A 115 -9.34 9.78 6.69
N GLU A 116 -10.02 10.81 7.20
CA GLU A 116 -9.76 12.23 6.86
C GLU A 116 -8.31 12.66 7.10
N MET A 117 -7.71 12.24 8.22
CA MET A 117 -6.31 12.56 8.54
C MET A 117 -5.34 11.92 7.54
N LEU A 118 -5.59 10.68 7.12
CA LEU A 118 -4.76 9.99 6.13
C LEU A 118 -4.93 10.63 4.75
N ALA A 119 -6.15 10.98 4.36
CA ALA A 119 -6.42 11.69 3.11
C ALA A 119 -5.71 13.05 3.06
N ALA A 120 -5.74 13.81 4.17
CA ALA A 120 -5.04 15.09 4.27
C ALA A 120 -3.52 14.93 4.13
N VAL A 121 -2.91 13.95 4.83
CA VAL A 121 -1.47 13.66 4.70
C VAL A 121 -1.12 13.18 3.29
N GLN A 122 -1.99 12.38 2.66
CA GLN A 122 -1.81 11.92 1.28
C GLN A 122 -1.72 13.10 0.30
N ILE A 123 -2.60 14.08 0.44
CA ILE A 123 -2.59 15.24 -0.45
C ILE A 123 -1.41 16.17 -0.11
N LEU A 124 -1.21 16.51 1.16
CA LEU A 124 -0.21 17.50 1.57
C LEU A 124 1.22 16.99 1.42
N VAL A 125 1.51 15.77 1.89
CA VAL A 125 2.88 15.23 1.94
C VAL A 125 3.23 14.50 0.66
N TYR A 126 2.39 13.55 0.22
CA TYR A 126 2.71 12.76 -0.96
C TYR A 126 2.48 13.56 -2.25
N LEU A 127 1.30 14.14 -2.44
CA LEU A 127 0.96 14.86 -3.67
C LEU A 127 1.61 16.25 -3.74
N GLY A 128 1.72 16.94 -2.61
CA GLY A 128 2.32 18.27 -2.51
C GLY A 128 3.86 18.25 -2.50
N SER A 129 4.47 17.60 -1.51
CA SER A 129 5.93 17.66 -1.34
C SER A 129 6.66 16.60 -2.19
N VAL A 130 6.42 15.32 -1.93
CA VAL A 130 7.24 14.25 -2.51
C VAL A 130 7.04 14.13 -4.02
N MET A 131 5.78 14.11 -4.47
CA MET A 131 5.43 13.93 -5.88
C MET A 131 5.95 15.09 -6.74
N LEU A 132 5.70 16.35 -6.36
CA LEU A 132 6.16 17.48 -7.15
C LEU A 132 7.69 17.54 -7.22
N VAL A 133 8.39 17.23 -6.12
CA VAL A 133 9.87 17.15 -6.12
C VAL A 133 10.37 16.09 -7.10
N VAL A 134 9.76 14.90 -7.11
CA VAL A 134 10.11 13.84 -8.07
C VAL A 134 9.78 14.28 -9.50
N GLN A 135 8.62 14.89 -9.72
CA GLN A 135 8.19 15.39 -11.02
C GLN A 135 9.18 16.41 -11.60
N PHE A 136 9.60 17.38 -10.79
CA PHE A 136 10.61 18.37 -11.17
C PHE A 136 11.99 17.71 -11.38
N GLY A 137 12.40 16.79 -10.50
CA GLY A 137 13.68 16.08 -10.63
C GLY A 137 13.77 15.26 -11.91
N VAL A 138 12.71 14.53 -12.27
CA VAL A 138 12.63 13.74 -13.49
C VAL A 138 12.63 14.64 -14.74
N MET A 139 11.97 15.79 -14.69
CA MET A 139 11.99 16.75 -15.80
C MET A 139 13.38 17.36 -16.02
N LEU A 140 14.09 17.67 -14.93
CA LEU A 140 15.45 18.23 -14.98
C LEU A 140 16.47 17.21 -15.49
N THR A 141 16.45 15.98 -14.98
CA THR A 141 17.42 14.94 -15.38
C THR A 141 17.27 14.53 -16.85
N ARG A 142 16.03 14.48 -17.38
CA ARG A 142 15.80 14.08 -18.78
C ARG A 142 16.51 14.98 -19.79
N ARG A 143 16.62 16.29 -19.50
CA ARG A 143 17.29 17.22 -20.43
C ARG A 143 18.79 16.94 -20.56
N GLN A 144 19.43 16.46 -19.50
CA GLN A 144 20.88 16.26 -19.46
C GLN A 144 21.35 14.99 -20.20
N ILE A 145 20.50 13.96 -20.31
CA ILE A 145 20.86 12.70 -20.96
C ILE A 145 20.83 12.80 -22.49
N GLN A 146 20.03 13.71 -23.06
CA GLN A 146 19.87 13.84 -24.51
C GLN A 146 21.04 14.59 -25.20
N GLU A 147 21.91 15.26 -24.45
CA GLU A 147 23.04 16.05 -24.97
C GLU A 147 24.35 15.27 -25.08
N GLY A 148 24.39 14.00 -24.64
CA GLY A 148 25.61 13.17 -24.62
C GLY A 148 25.90 12.35 -25.88
N ASP A 149 25.03 12.38 -26.90
CA ASP A 149 25.09 11.46 -28.06
C ASP A 149 25.37 12.19 -29.40
N ILE A 150 26.16 13.26 -29.38
CA ILE A 150 26.65 13.94 -30.60
C ILE A 150 28.18 14.13 -30.53
N GLU A 151 28.94 13.03 -30.58
CA GLU A 151 30.31 12.99 -31.12
C GLU A 151 30.49 11.72 -31.97
#